data_AF-A0A7V2ADW4-F1
#
_entry.id   AF-A0A7V2ADW4-F1
#
_cell.length_a   1.000
_cell.length_b   1.000
_cell.length_c   1.000
_cell.angle_alpha   90.00
_cell.angle_beta   90.00
_cell.angle_gamma   90.00
#
_symmetry.space_group_name_H-M   'P 1'
#
loop_
_entity.id
_entity.type
_entity.pdbx_description
1 polymer ?
#
loop_
_entity_poly.entity_id
_entity_poly.type
_entity_poly.pdbx_seq_one_letter_code
_entity_poly.pdbx_strand_id
1 'polypeptide(L)'
;DDNVAFLRAVGTHPRGIGKTTLDRLQTWAEKHGLSLDAAARRAGKADVLPAAARSKLAAFAAMIEGFRAEAEGPVAPLMERVFEESGYAVYLAAAGTKEESAIENVEELINAATLYDRTVETPSLADWLQTIALYSDTDAYESGSGKVSLMTLHAAKGLEFDNVFIVGLEEGLLPHERSMDDPEQMEEERRLLFVGITRAREHLVLVYSRHRTIHGQFLATAPSPFLYELGYTGQEEEDFDREPAVDDGGDLPTKAAPRKEPAFRKNQRVQHPKFGRGRVEQFIDLGTDSIVVVRFGSGGTKTLLSRYAKLEAVAD
;
A
#
# COMPACT_ATOMS: atom_id res chain seq x y z
N ASP A 1 21.85 7.77 19.06
CA ASP A 1 22.68 6.55 18.93
C ASP A 1 21.97 5.37 18.25
N ASP A 2 20.95 5.63 17.41
CA ASP A 2 20.27 4.58 16.66
C ASP A 2 21.08 4.19 15.42
N ASN A 3 21.73 3.02 15.48
CA ASN A 3 22.55 2.50 14.39
C ASN A 3 21.70 2.07 13.18
N VAL A 4 20.46 1.63 13.38
CA VAL A 4 19.57 1.21 12.29
C VAL A 4 19.13 2.43 11.49
N ALA A 5 18.70 3.48 12.19
CA ALA A 5 18.34 4.75 11.55
C ALA A 5 19.54 5.39 10.83
N PHE A 6 20.73 5.33 11.44
CA PHE A 6 21.97 5.83 10.81
C PHE A 6 22.27 5.14 9.48
N LEU A 7 22.26 3.80 9.45
CA LEU A 7 22.55 3.02 8.24
C LEU A 7 21.52 3.31 7.13
N ARG A 8 20.24 3.43 7.51
CA ARG A 8 19.18 3.79 6.57
C ARG A 8 19.38 5.19 6.01
N ALA A 9 19.61 6.19 6.86
CA ALA A 9 19.78 7.58 6.45
C ALA A 9 21.00 7.79 5.53
N VAL A 10 22.13 7.14 5.83
CA VAL A 10 23.32 7.18 4.96
C VAL A 10 23.07 6.48 3.62
N GLY A 11 22.34 5.36 3.64
CA GLY A 11 22.14 4.50 2.48
C GLY A 11 20.97 4.88 1.55
N THR A 12 20.08 5.78 1.98
CA THR A 12 18.82 6.09 1.27
C THR A 12 19.04 6.66 -0.13
N HIS A 13 20.10 7.44 -0.34
CA HIS A 13 20.50 7.90 -1.68
C HIS A 13 22.03 7.96 -1.80
N PRO A 14 22.59 8.02 -3.03
CA PRO A 14 24.02 8.02 -3.22
C PRO A 14 24.71 9.23 -2.57
N ARG A 15 25.46 8.98 -1.49
CA ARG A 15 26.35 9.95 -0.81
C ARG A 15 27.84 9.71 -1.08
N GLY A 16 28.14 8.73 -1.93
CA GLY A 16 29.51 8.25 -2.16
C GLY A 16 30.12 7.55 -0.94
N ILE A 17 29.28 7.05 -0.02
CA ILE A 17 29.63 6.22 1.14
C ILE A 17 29.10 4.82 0.84
N GLY A 18 29.98 3.93 0.39
CA GLY A 18 29.58 2.57 -0.03
C GLY A 18 29.53 1.58 1.12
N LYS A 19 28.95 0.40 0.86
CA LYS A 19 28.82 -0.72 1.81
C LYS A 19 30.14 -1.04 2.53
N THR A 20 31.24 -1.20 1.80
CA THR A 20 32.57 -1.50 2.38
C THR A 20 33.06 -0.41 3.35
N THR A 21 32.68 0.86 3.14
CA THR A 21 33.02 1.95 4.06
C THR A 21 32.20 1.84 5.34
N LEU A 22 30.91 1.52 5.23
CA LEU A 22 30.02 1.29 6.37
C LEU A 22 30.45 0.07 7.19
N ASP A 23 30.79 -1.05 6.54
CA ASP A 23 31.25 -2.27 7.22
C ASP A 23 32.54 -2.00 8.04
N ARG A 24 33.48 -1.23 7.46
CA ARG A 24 34.71 -0.82 8.15
C ARG A 24 34.45 0.15 9.29
N LEU A 25 33.52 1.11 9.11
CA LEU A 25 33.12 2.03 10.17
C LEU A 25 32.49 1.26 11.32
N GLN A 26 31.62 0.29 11.04
CA GLN A 26 30.96 -0.54 12.04
C GLN A 26 31.98 -1.37 12.84
N THR A 27 32.90 -2.06 12.15
CA THR A 27 33.99 -2.80 12.80
C THR A 27 34.83 -1.89 13.70
N TRP A 28 35.13 -0.67 13.24
CA TRP A 28 35.88 0.31 14.01
C TRP A 28 35.09 0.83 15.21
N ALA A 29 33.79 1.10 15.05
CA ALA A 29 32.89 1.56 16.09
C ALA A 29 32.76 0.53 17.22
N GLU A 30 32.56 -0.75 16.86
CA GLU A 30 32.50 -1.88 17.80
C GLU A 30 33.78 -1.99 18.63
N LYS A 31 34.95 -1.91 17.99
CA LYS A 31 36.25 -1.96 18.68
C LYS A 31 36.44 -0.83 19.72
N HIS A 32 35.79 0.32 19.51
CA HIS A 32 35.93 1.48 20.39
C HIS A 32 34.70 1.72 21.29
N GLY A 33 33.71 0.81 21.27
CA GLY A 33 32.47 0.94 22.04
C GLY A 33 31.66 2.20 21.66
N LEU A 34 31.62 2.54 20.37
CA LEU A 34 30.93 3.73 19.86
C LEU A 34 29.67 3.35 19.08
N SER A 35 28.66 4.22 19.10
CA SER A 35 27.59 4.21 18.09
C SER A 35 28.15 4.58 16.71
N LEU A 36 27.44 4.24 15.64
CA LEU A 36 27.85 4.59 14.28
C LEU A 36 27.91 6.11 14.07
N ASP A 37 27.01 6.87 14.69
CA ASP A 37 27.02 8.33 14.70
C ASP A 37 28.29 8.88 15.38
N ALA A 38 28.59 8.41 16.60
CA ALA A 38 29.79 8.82 17.32
C ALA A 38 31.07 8.40 16.58
N ALA A 39 31.04 7.25 15.90
CA ALA A 39 32.13 6.79 15.08
C ALA A 39 32.32 7.66 13.83
N ALA A 40 31.24 8.07 13.17
CA ALA A 40 31.28 8.96 12.01
C ALA A 40 31.82 10.35 12.38
N ARG A 41 31.41 10.92 13.52
CA ARG A 41 31.97 12.16 14.08
C ARG A 41 33.48 12.07 14.34
N ARG A 42 33.98 10.87 14.64
CA ARG A 42 35.40 10.58 14.88
C ARG A 42 36.11 9.96 13.69
N ALA A 43 35.48 9.89 12.51
CA ALA A 43 35.99 9.14 11.36
C ALA A 43 37.38 9.65 10.91
N GLY A 44 37.73 10.91 11.16
CA GLY A 44 39.08 11.45 10.91
C GLY A 44 40.21 10.64 11.57
N LYS A 45 39.94 10.01 12.72
CA LYS A 45 40.90 9.20 13.49
C LYS A 45 40.85 7.69 13.14
N ALA A 46 39.96 7.29 12.24
CA ALA A 46 39.81 5.89 11.84
C ALA A 46 40.75 5.56 10.68
N ASP A 47 41.99 5.18 10.98
CA ASP A 47 43.02 4.87 9.97
C ASP A 47 42.68 3.67 9.07
N VAL A 48 41.70 2.85 9.48
CA VAL A 48 41.13 1.77 8.67
C VAL A 48 40.31 2.28 7.47
N LEU A 49 39.94 3.56 7.46
CA LEU A 49 39.15 4.21 6.41
C LEU A 49 40.04 5.06 5.49
N PRO A 50 39.86 4.98 4.15
CA PRO A 50 40.51 5.89 3.22
C PRO A 50 40.17 7.36 3.51
N ALA A 51 41.07 8.29 3.18
CA ALA A 51 40.87 9.72 3.44
C ALA A 51 39.55 10.27 2.86
N ALA A 52 39.19 9.87 1.64
CA ALA A 52 37.92 10.28 1.02
C ALA A 52 36.68 9.77 1.77
N ALA A 53 36.74 8.55 2.32
CA ALA A 53 35.67 7.99 3.13
C ALA A 53 35.53 8.72 4.47
N ARG A 54 36.66 9.03 5.13
CA ARG A 54 36.70 9.82 6.37
C ARG A 54 36.06 11.20 6.18
N SER A 55 36.40 11.88 5.09
CA SER A 55 35.84 13.21 4.78
C SER A 55 34.33 13.17 4.56
N LYS A 56 33.82 12.18 3.82
CA LYS A 56 32.37 12.04 3.55
C LYS A 56 31.57 11.69 4.81
N LEU A 57 32.10 10.79 5.64
CA LEU A 57 31.49 10.43 6.92
C LEU A 57 31.47 11.62 7.89
N ALA A 58 32.57 12.39 7.95
CA ALA A 58 32.63 13.58 8.77
C ALA A 58 31.63 14.66 8.29
N ALA A 59 31.50 14.85 6.97
CA ALA A 59 30.52 15.78 6.41
C ALA A 59 29.08 15.35 6.71
N PHE A 60 28.76 14.05 6.57
CA PHE A 60 27.46 13.52 6.96
C PHE A 60 27.19 13.71 8.46
N ALA A 61 28.16 13.40 9.31
CA ALA A 61 28.02 13.58 10.75
C ALA A 61 27.83 15.05 11.15
N ALA A 62 28.53 15.98 10.50
CA ALA A 62 28.37 17.42 10.73
C ALA A 62 26.98 17.93 10.32
N MET A 63 26.44 17.43 9.21
CA MET A 63 25.07 17.72 8.77
C MET A 63 24.04 17.26 9.81
N ILE A 64 24.15 16.02 10.29
CA ILE A 64 23.27 15.49 11.34
C ILE A 64 23.40 16.28 12.65
N GLU A 65 24.61 16.71 13.02
CA GLU A 65 24.83 17.55 14.19
C GLU A 65 24.17 18.93 14.04
N GLY A 66 24.19 19.50 12.83
CA GLY A 66 23.46 20.72 12.51
C GLY A 66 21.96 20.59 12.75
N PHE A 67 21.36 19.49 12.30
CA PHE A 67 19.94 19.20 12.54
C PHE A 67 19.63 18.95 14.02
N ARG A 68 20.53 18.29 14.74
CA ARG A 68 20.38 18.00 16.17
C ARG A 68 20.24 19.28 17.00
N ALA A 69 20.90 20.36 16.61
CA ALA A 69 20.85 21.64 17.33
C ALA A 69 19.45 22.28 17.36
N GLU A 70 18.57 21.89 16.45
CA GLU A 70 17.22 22.44 16.29
C GLU A 70 16.11 21.45 16.70
N ALA A 71 16.49 20.28 17.25
CA ALA A 71 15.54 19.23 17.62
C ALA A 71 14.57 19.62 18.76
N GLU A 72 14.92 20.63 19.55
CA GLU A 72 14.11 21.17 20.67
C GLU A 72 13.21 22.35 20.22
N GLY A 73 13.03 22.54 18.91
CA GLY A 73 12.21 23.59 18.32
C GLY A 73 11.10 23.04 17.40
N PRO A 74 10.49 23.93 16.60
CA PRO A 74 9.48 23.56 15.62
C PRO A 74 9.98 22.47 14.65
N VAL A 75 9.14 21.47 14.43
CA VAL A 75 9.46 20.26 13.69
C VAL A 75 9.40 20.47 12.18
N ALA A 76 8.40 21.22 11.67
CA ALA A 76 8.25 21.41 10.23
C ALA A 76 9.47 22.11 9.59
N PRO A 77 10.01 23.22 10.15
CA PRO A 77 11.22 23.84 9.60
C PRO A 77 12.43 22.91 9.62
N LEU A 78 12.58 22.11 10.69
CA LEU A 78 13.66 21.11 10.77
C LEU A 78 13.49 20.06 9.68
N MET A 79 12.28 19.56 9.45
CA MET A 79 11.98 18.57 8.41
C MET A 79 12.24 19.09 7.00
N GLU A 80 11.83 20.33 6.70
CA GLU A 80 12.11 21.00 5.42
C GLU A 80 13.63 21.07 5.18
N ARG A 81 14.38 21.52 6.18
CA ARG A 81 15.84 21.56 6.12
C ARG A 81 16.47 20.20 5.93
N VAL A 82 16.00 19.17 6.64
CA VAL A 82 16.47 17.79 6.43
C VAL A 82 16.17 17.34 5.00
N PHE A 83 14.98 17.62 4.47
CA PHE A 83 14.59 17.19 3.13
C PHE A 83 15.48 17.81 2.05
N GLU A 84 15.78 19.11 2.17
CA GLU A 84 16.62 19.87 1.25
C GLU A 84 18.12 19.60 1.43
N GLU A 85 18.66 19.89 2.61
CA GLU A 85 20.12 19.89 2.87
C GLU A 85 20.71 18.48 2.88
N SER A 86 19.89 17.46 3.16
CA SER A 86 20.33 16.07 3.03
C SER A 86 20.56 15.66 1.57
N GLY A 87 19.99 16.41 0.61
CA GLY A 87 20.00 16.09 -0.82
C GLY A 87 18.90 15.11 -1.24
N TYR A 88 17.96 14.78 -0.34
CA TYR A 88 16.89 13.83 -0.63
C TYR A 88 15.85 14.42 -1.61
N ALA A 89 15.50 15.70 -1.49
CA ALA A 89 14.64 16.39 -2.44
C ALA A 89 15.18 16.32 -3.88
N VAL A 90 16.47 16.60 -4.06
CA VAL A 90 17.15 16.52 -5.37
C VAL A 90 17.16 15.09 -5.89
N TYR A 91 17.38 14.11 -5.01
CA TYR A 91 17.35 12.69 -5.38
C TYR A 91 15.98 12.24 -5.89
N LEU A 92 14.90 12.60 -5.20
CA LEU A 92 13.53 12.26 -5.62
C LEU A 92 13.16 12.97 -6.94
N ALA A 93 13.49 14.25 -7.08
CA ALA A 93 13.22 15.01 -8.31
C ALA A 93 13.94 14.41 -9.54
N ALA A 94 15.13 13.83 -9.36
CA ALA A 94 15.88 13.19 -10.43
C ALA A 94 15.36 11.80 -10.84
N ALA A 95 14.51 11.16 -10.02
CA ALA A 95 14.03 9.79 -10.24
C ALA A 95 12.86 9.69 -11.24
N GLY A 96 12.14 10.80 -11.48
CA GLY A 96 11.07 10.90 -12.49
C GLY A 96 9.66 10.77 -11.92
N THR A 97 8.67 10.54 -12.79
CA THR A 97 7.22 10.64 -12.47
C THR A 97 6.71 9.60 -11.47
N LYS A 98 7.49 8.56 -11.15
CA LYS A 98 7.09 7.54 -10.16
C LYS A 98 7.33 8.04 -8.72
N GLU A 99 8.20 9.02 -8.57
CA GLU A 99 8.60 9.62 -7.31
C GLU A 99 7.92 10.99 -7.06
N GLU A 100 7.10 11.49 -7.99
CA GLU A 100 6.21 12.65 -7.76
C GLU A 100 5.30 12.40 -6.54
N SER A 101 4.67 11.22 -6.48
CA SER A 101 3.89 10.79 -5.30
C SER A 101 4.72 10.69 -4.03
N ALA A 102 6.04 10.44 -4.13
CA ALA A 102 6.91 10.39 -2.95
C ALA A 102 7.23 11.80 -2.41
N ILE A 103 7.36 12.79 -3.29
CA ILE A 103 7.51 14.20 -2.89
C ILE A 103 6.23 14.68 -2.21
N GLU A 104 5.07 14.43 -2.82
CA GLU A 104 3.76 14.78 -2.24
C GLU A 104 3.59 14.16 -0.84
N ASN A 105 3.99 12.90 -0.65
CA ASN A 105 3.93 12.26 0.67
C ASN A 105 4.85 12.91 1.72
N VAL A 106 6.03 13.40 1.31
CA VAL A 106 6.94 14.12 2.22
C VAL A 106 6.37 15.50 2.55
N GLU A 107 5.79 16.19 1.59
CA GLU A 107 5.10 17.47 1.79
C GLU A 107 3.92 17.32 2.77
N GLU A 108 3.13 16.25 2.65
CA GLU A 108 2.06 15.98 3.62
C GLU A 108 2.59 15.66 5.03
N LEU A 109 3.73 14.98 5.13
CA LEU A 109 4.37 14.76 6.43
C LEU A 109 4.84 16.09 7.07
N ILE A 110 5.34 17.03 6.27
CA ILE A 110 5.70 18.38 6.72
C ILE A 110 4.45 19.19 7.09
N ASN A 111 3.33 19.04 6.36
CA ASN A 111 2.05 19.65 6.73
C ASN A 111 1.55 19.13 8.09
N ALA A 112 1.65 17.83 8.34
CA ALA A 112 1.31 17.24 9.64
C ALA A 112 2.20 17.78 10.77
N ALA A 113 3.50 17.94 10.53
CA ALA A 113 4.41 18.61 11.47
C ALA A 113 4.04 20.09 11.70
N THR A 114 3.59 20.80 10.66
CA THR A 114 3.15 22.20 10.76
C THR A 114 1.92 22.33 11.65
N LEU A 115 0.98 21.38 11.56
CA LEU A 115 -0.17 21.34 12.46
C LEU A 115 0.27 21.11 13.91
N TYR A 116 1.16 20.14 14.13
CA TYR A 116 1.73 19.86 15.44
C TYR A 116 2.37 21.12 16.06
N ASP A 117 3.25 21.80 15.32
CA ASP A 117 3.95 23.01 15.76
C ASP A 117 3.00 24.15 16.16
N ARG A 118 1.80 24.22 15.57
CA ARG A 118 0.78 25.22 15.91
C ARG A 118 -0.04 24.86 17.15
N THR A 119 -0.13 23.57 17.46
CA THR A 119 -0.99 23.05 18.53
C THR A 119 -0.26 22.87 19.85
N VAL A 120 1.07 22.74 19.82
CA VAL A 120 1.91 22.49 20.99
C VAL A 120 2.67 23.76 21.38
N GLU A 121 2.62 24.12 22.66
CA GLU A 121 3.27 25.33 23.19
C GLU A 121 4.80 25.26 23.14
N THR A 122 5.36 24.08 23.40
CA THR A 122 6.79 23.79 23.32
C THR A 122 7.04 22.59 22.40
N PRO A 123 7.04 22.79 21.07
CA PRO A 123 7.29 21.71 20.13
C PRO A 123 8.70 21.15 20.29
N SER A 124 8.82 19.83 20.23
CA SER A 124 10.09 19.13 20.08
C SER A 124 9.94 18.00 19.06
N LEU A 125 11.03 17.67 18.36
CA LEU A 125 11.08 16.53 17.43
C LEU A 125 10.85 15.22 18.17
N ALA A 126 11.36 15.08 19.40
CA ALA A 126 11.22 13.87 20.18
C ALA A 126 9.75 13.55 20.50
N ASP A 127 8.99 14.55 20.95
CA ASP A 127 7.57 14.39 21.30
C ASP A 127 6.71 14.17 20.06
N TRP A 128 7.05 14.80 18.94
CA TRP A 128 6.37 14.57 17.66
C TRP A 128 6.59 13.13 17.15
N LEU A 129 7.83 12.63 17.20
CA LEU A 129 8.14 11.25 16.82
C LEU A 129 7.43 10.24 17.74
N GLN A 130 7.27 10.55 19.03
CA GLN A 130 6.45 9.73 19.93
C GLN A 130 4.98 9.76 19.52
N THR A 131 4.44 10.93 19.20
CA THR A 131 3.05 11.10 18.75
C THR A 131 2.78 10.29 17.48
N ILE A 132 3.68 10.35 16.49
CA ILE A 132 3.55 9.57 15.25
C ILE A 132 3.72 8.07 15.49
N ALA A 133 4.62 7.67 16.38
CA ALA A 133 4.79 6.26 16.74
C ALA A 133 3.56 5.69 17.47
N LEU A 134 2.75 6.55 18.10
CA LEU A 134 1.51 6.20 18.79
C LEU A 134 0.28 6.32 17.89
N TYR A 135 0.37 7.04 16.77
CA TYR A 135 -0.74 7.21 15.83
C TYR A 135 -1.14 5.84 15.25
N SER A 136 -2.35 5.42 15.57
CA SER A 136 -2.95 4.22 14.99
C SER A 136 -3.79 4.60 13.77
N ASP A 137 -4.02 3.65 12.86
CA ASP A 137 -4.96 3.86 11.73
C ASP A 137 -6.37 4.28 12.20
N THR A 138 -6.70 4.05 13.49
CA THR A 138 -7.98 4.44 14.09
C THR A 138 -8.07 5.92 14.47
N ASP A 139 -6.93 6.58 14.72
CA ASP A 139 -6.89 8.00 15.13
C ASP A 139 -7.05 8.97 13.95
N ALA A 140 -6.97 8.46 12.71
CA ALA A 140 -7.24 9.22 11.49
C ALA A 140 -8.74 9.31 11.14
N TYR A 141 -9.62 8.65 11.89
CA TYR A 141 -11.06 8.69 11.64
C TYR A 141 -11.69 9.98 12.20
N GLU A 142 -11.97 10.94 11.32
CA GLU A 142 -12.77 12.12 11.64
C GLU A 142 -14.26 11.88 11.37
N SER A 143 -15.02 11.70 12.45
CA SER A 143 -16.49 11.64 12.38
C SER A 143 -17.07 12.96 11.86
N GLY A 144 -18.03 12.90 10.95
CA GLY A 144 -18.71 14.09 10.40
C GLY A 144 -17.98 14.79 9.25
N SER A 145 -16.87 14.23 8.73
CA SER A 145 -16.14 14.79 7.58
C SER A 145 -16.88 14.70 6.22
N GLY A 146 -18.07 14.06 6.19
CA GLY A 146 -18.86 13.86 4.98
C GLY A 146 -18.23 12.89 3.96
N LYS A 147 -17.23 12.11 4.39
CA LYS A 147 -16.48 11.16 3.55
C LYS A 147 -16.84 9.72 3.90
N VAL A 148 -16.70 8.82 2.93
CA VAL A 148 -16.73 7.38 3.16
C VAL A 148 -15.41 6.95 3.77
N SER A 149 -15.47 6.19 4.88
CA SER A 149 -14.29 5.69 5.56
C SER A 149 -13.97 4.28 5.11
N LEU A 150 -12.72 4.06 4.67
CA LEU A 150 -12.19 2.74 4.34
C LEU A 150 -11.19 2.37 5.42
N MET A 151 -11.37 1.19 6.02
CA MET A 151 -10.49 0.68 7.07
C MET A 151 -10.51 -0.84 7.10
N THR A 152 -9.56 -1.43 7.83
CA THR A 152 -9.55 -2.87 8.09
C THR A 152 -10.55 -3.21 9.20
N LEU A 153 -10.99 -4.48 9.28
CA LEU A 153 -11.87 -4.94 10.37
C LEU A 153 -11.25 -4.73 11.77
N HIS A 154 -9.93 -4.87 11.88
CA HIS A 154 -9.20 -4.62 13.12
C HIS A 154 -9.28 -3.13 13.54
N ALA A 155 -9.10 -2.23 12.58
CA ALA A 155 -9.20 -0.78 12.82
C ALA A 155 -10.64 -0.33 13.14
N ALA A 156 -11.65 -1.11 12.75
CA ALA A 156 -13.04 -0.76 13.06
C ALA A 156 -13.41 -1.00 14.55
N LYS A 157 -12.56 -1.67 15.34
CA LYS A 157 -12.85 -2.03 16.72
C LYS A 157 -13.12 -0.79 17.58
N GLY A 158 -14.27 -0.77 18.24
CA GLY A 158 -14.68 0.35 19.11
C GLY A 158 -15.37 1.51 18.39
N LEU A 159 -15.41 1.50 17.05
CA LEU A 159 -16.17 2.44 16.23
C LEU A 159 -17.56 1.89 15.90
N GLU A 160 -18.50 2.75 15.52
CA GLU A 160 -19.84 2.35 15.07
C GLU A 160 -20.32 3.31 13.98
N PHE A 161 -21.07 2.77 13.01
CA PHE A 161 -21.54 3.49 11.84
C PHE A 161 -22.97 3.10 11.51
N ASP A 162 -23.75 4.04 10.97
CA ASP A 162 -25.14 3.76 10.58
C ASP A 162 -25.19 2.75 9.42
N ASN A 163 -24.24 2.85 8.49
CA ASN A 163 -24.13 2.00 7.31
C ASN A 163 -22.74 1.38 7.22
N VAL A 164 -22.65 0.04 7.17
CA VAL A 164 -21.38 -0.71 7.07
C VAL A 164 -21.42 -1.65 5.88
N PHE A 165 -20.35 -1.62 5.09
CA PHE A 165 -20.08 -2.57 4.01
C PHE A 165 -18.88 -3.42 4.38
N ILE A 166 -19.09 -4.73 4.57
CA ILE A 166 -17.99 -5.69 4.74
C ILE A 166 -17.78 -6.39 3.40
N VAL A 167 -16.64 -6.11 2.78
CA VAL A 167 -16.29 -6.62 1.46
C VAL A 167 -15.23 -7.71 1.54
N GLY A 168 -15.23 -8.60 0.55
CA GLY A 168 -14.23 -9.67 0.47
C GLY A 168 -14.50 -10.83 1.42
N LEU A 169 -15.78 -11.15 1.68
CA LEU A 169 -16.17 -12.34 2.43
C LEU A 169 -16.02 -13.59 1.58
N GLU A 170 -14.76 -13.97 1.37
CA GLU A 170 -14.32 -15.04 0.48
C GLU A 170 -13.42 -16.01 1.27
N GLU A 171 -13.51 -17.30 0.94
CA GLU A 171 -12.58 -18.31 1.47
C GLU A 171 -11.14 -17.94 1.09
N GLY A 172 -10.24 -17.96 2.07
CA GLY A 172 -8.84 -17.56 1.90
C GLY A 172 -8.57 -16.07 2.14
N LEU A 173 -9.61 -15.22 2.18
CA LEU A 173 -9.50 -13.81 2.56
C LEU A 173 -10.08 -13.55 3.96
N LEU A 174 -11.33 -13.96 4.19
CA LEU A 174 -11.97 -13.94 5.51
C LEU A 174 -12.92 -15.14 5.60
N PRO A 175 -12.50 -16.26 6.21
CA PRO A 175 -11.26 -16.44 6.97
C PRO A 175 -10.00 -16.41 6.10
N HIS A 176 -8.93 -15.82 6.62
CA HIS A 176 -7.63 -15.79 5.94
C HIS A 176 -7.06 -17.20 5.76
N GLU A 177 -6.43 -17.49 4.61
CA GLU A 177 -5.92 -18.83 4.24
C GLU A 177 -5.11 -19.52 5.36
N ARG A 178 -4.28 -18.76 6.08
CA ARG A 178 -3.45 -19.26 7.21
C ARG A 178 -4.25 -19.82 8.39
N SER A 179 -5.50 -19.42 8.56
CA SER A 179 -6.37 -19.83 9.67
C SER A 179 -7.20 -21.08 9.35
N MET A 180 -7.27 -21.48 8.08
CA MET A 180 -8.19 -22.53 7.62
C MET A 180 -7.91 -23.90 8.24
N ASP A 181 -6.64 -24.21 8.50
CA ASP A 181 -6.20 -25.50 9.05
C ASP A 181 -6.07 -25.51 10.58
N ASP A 182 -6.32 -24.37 11.24
CA ASP A 182 -6.19 -24.22 12.69
C ASP A 182 -7.52 -23.76 13.31
N PRO A 183 -8.21 -24.62 14.06
CA PRO A 183 -9.48 -24.29 14.70
C PRO A 183 -9.42 -23.04 15.59
N GLU A 184 -8.33 -22.81 16.33
CA GLU A 184 -8.23 -21.64 17.21
C GLU A 184 -8.10 -20.34 16.41
N GLN A 185 -7.35 -20.36 15.31
CA GLN A 185 -7.24 -19.22 14.41
C GLN A 185 -8.54 -18.98 13.64
N MET A 186 -9.26 -20.04 13.25
CA MET A 186 -10.55 -19.93 12.59
C MET A 186 -11.60 -19.28 13.51
N GLU A 187 -11.59 -19.62 14.80
CA GLU A 187 -12.39 -18.92 15.82
C GLU A 187 -12.00 -17.44 15.98
N GLU A 188 -10.73 -17.09 15.81
CA GLU A 188 -10.28 -15.69 15.84
C GLU A 188 -10.80 -14.90 14.63
N GLU A 189 -10.71 -15.47 13.43
CA GLU A 189 -11.29 -14.86 12.21
C GLU A 189 -12.81 -14.72 12.32
N ARG A 190 -13.49 -15.70 12.95
CA ARG A 190 -14.93 -15.58 13.24
C ARG A 190 -15.22 -14.44 14.20
N ARG A 191 -14.41 -14.27 15.26
CA ARG A 191 -14.50 -13.12 16.18
C ARG A 191 -14.27 -11.80 15.45
N LEU A 192 -13.31 -11.76 14.52
CA LEU A 192 -13.01 -10.60 13.71
C LEU A 192 -14.22 -10.18 12.86
N LEU A 193 -14.87 -11.14 12.18
CA LEU A 193 -16.10 -10.88 11.45
C LEU A 193 -17.23 -10.42 12.36
N PHE A 194 -17.42 -11.07 13.51
CA PHE A 194 -18.42 -10.66 14.50
C PHE A 194 -18.22 -9.21 14.96
N VAL A 195 -16.98 -8.79 15.23
CA VAL A 195 -16.66 -7.40 15.55
C VAL A 195 -17.07 -6.48 14.40
N GLY A 196 -16.74 -6.83 13.16
CA GLY A 196 -17.15 -6.10 11.96
C GLY A 196 -18.67 -5.92 11.84
N ILE A 197 -19.42 -7.02 11.98
CA ILE A 197 -20.89 -7.04 11.90
C ILE A 197 -21.49 -6.11 12.95
N THR A 198 -20.96 -6.14 14.18
CA THR A 198 -21.46 -5.29 15.29
C THR A 198 -21.05 -3.83 15.19
N ARG A 199 -20.31 -3.40 14.15
CA ARG A 199 -20.05 -1.98 13.91
C ARG A 199 -21.23 -1.28 13.24
N ALA A 200 -22.17 -2.03 12.64
CA ALA A 200 -23.34 -1.50 11.96
C ALA A 200 -24.48 -1.18 12.95
N ARG A 201 -25.06 0.01 12.87
CA ARG A 201 -26.22 0.41 13.68
C ARG A 201 -27.54 0.21 12.95
N GLU A 202 -27.63 0.55 11.67
CA GLU A 202 -28.88 0.50 10.90
C GLU A 202 -28.79 -0.50 9.75
N HIS A 203 -27.74 -0.39 8.93
CA HIS A 203 -27.59 -1.17 7.71
C HIS A 203 -26.23 -1.86 7.63
N LEU A 204 -26.27 -3.15 7.33
CA LEU A 204 -25.11 -3.99 7.08
C LEU A 204 -25.23 -4.64 5.70
N VAL A 205 -24.21 -4.47 4.87
CA VAL A 205 -24.09 -5.14 3.57
C VAL A 205 -22.84 -6.01 3.58
N LEU A 206 -23.01 -7.29 3.28
CA LEU A 206 -21.95 -8.28 3.20
C LEU A 206 -21.72 -8.63 1.73
N VAL A 207 -20.47 -8.51 1.26
CA VAL A 207 -20.13 -8.67 -0.16
C VAL A 207 -19.01 -9.68 -0.34
N TYR A 208 -19.20 -10.61 -1.26
CA TYR A 208 -18.17 -11.50 -1.77
C TYR A 208 -18.08 -11.38 -3.30
N SER A 209 -16.90 -11.63 -3.86
CA SER A 209 -16.72 -11.71 -5.31
C SER A 209 -16.69 -13.16 -5.77
N ARG A 210 -17.16 -13.45 -7.00
CA ARG A 210 -16.97 -14.77 -7.64
C ARG A 210 -15.58 -14.95 -8.22
N HIS A 211 -14.95 -13.83 -8.55
CA HIS A 211 -13.61 -13.79 -9.05
C HIS A 211 -12.88 -12.57 -8.54
N ARG A 212 -11.58 -12.72 -8.28
CA ARG A 212 -10.71 -11.66 -7.79
C ARG A 212 -9.37 -11.71 -8.48
N THR A 213 -8.77 -10.54 -8.69
CA THR A 213 -7.35 -10.47 -9.05
C THR A 213 -6.53 -10.25 -7.78
N ILE A 214 -5.70 -11.21 -7.39
CA ILE A 214 -4.78 -11.12 -6.25
C ILE A 214 -3.34 -11.28 -6.78
N HIS A 215 -2.46 -10.34 -6.45
CA HIS A 215 -1.06 -10.33 -6.93
C HIS A 215 -0.90 -10.53 -8.45
N GLY A 216 -1.85 -9.99 -9.23
CA GLY A 216 -1.86 -10.11 -10.69
C GLY A 216 -2.40 -11.43 -11.22
N GLN A 217 -2.71 -12.41 -10.36
CA GLN A 217 -3.37 -13.65 -10.74
C GLN A 217 -4.88 -13.50 -10.63
N PHE A 218 -5.60 -13.94 -11.66
CA PHE A 218 -7.06 -13.99 -11.63
C PHE A 218 -7.51 -15.34 -11.08
N LEU A 219 -8.22 -15.30 -9.95
CA LEU A 219 -8.65 -16.48 -9.22
C LEU A 219 -10.17 -16.49 -9.13
N ALA A 220 -10.76 -17.67 -9.31
CA ALA A 220 -12.12 -17.92 -8.84
C ALA A 220 -12.10 -18.00 -7.31
N THR A 221 -13.10 -17.42 -6.68
CA THR A 221 -13.20 -17.31 -5.22
C THR A 221 -14.47 -18.02 -4.75
N ALA A 222 -14.39 -18.70 -3.61
CA ALA A 222 -15.55 -19.28 -2.96
C ALA A 222 -16.11 -18.29 -1.92
N PRO A 223 -17.43 -18.27 -1.68
CA PRO A 223 -18.01 -17.51 -0.59
C PRO A 223 -17.40 -17.94 0.75
N SER A 224 -17.24 -17.00 1.69
CA SER A 224 -16.76 -17.33 3.03
C SER A 224 -17.65 -18.37 3.71
N PRO A 225 -17.09 -19.38 4.42
CA PRO A 225 -17.85 -20.30 5.25
C PRO A 225 -18.75 -19.56 6.26
N PHE A 226 -18.32 -18.40 6.75
CA PHE A 226 -19.10 -17.59 7.70
C PHE A 226 -20.41 -17.05 7.11
N LEU A 227 -20.50 -16.87 5.79
CA LEU A 227 -21.76 -16.48 5.16
C LEU A 227 -22.83 -17.57 5.36
N TYR A 228 -22.45 -18.84 5.26
CA TYR A 228 -23.36 -19.96 5.47
C TYR A 228 -23.80 -20.06 6.94
N GLU A 229 -22.90 -19.75 7.89
CA GLU A 229 -23.24 -19.64 9.32
C GLU A 229 -24.29 -18.55 9.58
N LEU A 230 -24.27 -17.48 8.78
CA LEU A 230 -25.25 -16.38 8.82
C LEU A 230 -26.54 -16.67 8.05
N GLY A 231 -26.70 -17.87 7.49
CA GLY A 231 -27.91 -18.30 6.79
C GLY A 231 -27.88 -18.08 5.27
N TYR A 232 -26.73 -17.74 4.68
CA TYR A 232 -26.60 -17.74 3.22
C TYR A 232 -26.81 -19.15 2.66
N THR A 233 -27.76 -19.28 1.73
CA THR A 233 -28.14 -20.57 1.13
C THR A 233 -27.54 -20.79 -0.26
N GLY A 234 -26.71 -19.87 -0.74
CA GLY A 234 -26.14 -19.93 -2.09
C GLY A 234 -27.05 -19.38 -3.19
N GLN A 235 -28.20 -18.81 -2.84
CA GLN A 235 -29.10 -18.14 -3.80
C GLN A 235 -28.72 -16.68 -3.97
N GLU A 236 -28.64 -16.26 -5.24
CA GLU A 236 -28.29 -14.90 -5.67
C GLU A 236 -29.42 -13.92 -5.29
N GLU A 237 -29.25 -13.15 -4.21
CA GLU A 237 -30.03 -11.93 -4.04
C GLU A 237 -29.33 -10.79 -4.80
N GLU A 238 -29.86 -10.56 -6.00
CA GLU A 238 -29.78 -9.34 -6.81
C GLU A 238 -28.39 -8.90 -7.35
N ASP A 239 -28.21 -9.05 -8.66
CA ASP A 239 -27.32 -8.17 -9.43
C ASP A 239 -27.75 -6.71 -9.13
N PHE A 240 -26.89 -5.93 -8.47
CA PHE A 240 -27.06 -4.48 -8.29
C PHE A 240 -27.27 -3.74 -9.62
N ASP A 241 -26.98 -4.39 -10.75
CA ASP A 241 -27.15 -3.87 -12.12
C ASP A 241 -28.53 -4.14 -12.73
N ARG A 242 -29.48 -4.77 -12.00
CA ARG A 242 -30.84 -4.92 -12.53
C ARG A 242 -31.58 -3.58 -12.47
N GLU A 243 -31.52 -2.83 -13.56
CA GLU A 243 -32.48 -1.75 -13.81
C GLU A 243 -33.90 -2.31 -13.57
N PRO A 244 -34.78 -1.58 -12.84
CA PRO A 244 -36.12 -2.05 -12.58
C PRO A 244 -36.78 -2.31 -13.92
N ALA A 245 -37.14 -3.58 -14.17
CA ALA A 245 -37.80 -3.98 -15.40
C ALA A 245 -39.11 -3.18 -15.50
N VAL A 246 -39.16 -2.27 -16.46
CA VAL A 246 -40.41 -1.64 -16.86
C VAL A 246 -41.24 -2.77 -17.46
N ASP A 247 -42.32 -3.14 -16.76
CA ASP A 247 -43.30 -4.11 -17.21
C ASP A 247 -44.01 -3.55 -18.46
N ASP A 248 -43.49 -3.89 -19.64
CA ASP A 248 -44.18 -3.69 -20.90
C ASP A 248 -44.53 -5.08 -21.44
N GLY A 249 -45.78 -5.48 -21.21
CA GLY A 249 -46.30 -6.84 -21.40
C GLY A 249 -46.12 -7.40 -22.81
N GLY A 250 -44.96 -8.02 -23.06
CA GLY A 250 -44.60 -8.62 -24.33
C GLY A 250 -43.97 -10.00 -24.17
N ASP A 251 -44.50 -10.94 -24.96
CA ASP A 251 -44.16 -12.36 -25.07
C ASP A 251 -42.65 -12.69 -24.96
N LEU A 252 -42.29 -13.64 -24.10
CA LEU A 252 -40.92 -14.09 -23.86
C LEU A 252 -40.37 -14.88 -25.08
N PRO A 253 -39.23 -14.49 -25.70
CA PRO A 253 -38.59 -15.34 -26.69
C PRO A 253 -37.70 -16.38 -26.00
N THR A 254 -38.18 -17.63 -25.92
CA THR A 254 -37.34 -18.82 -25.72
C THR A 254 -36.46 -19.07 -26.95
N LYS A 255 -35.28 -18.46 -27.00
CA LYS A 255 -34.15 -18.97 -27.80
C LYS A 255 -32.84 -18.66 -27.08
N ALA A 256 -32.12 -19.71 -26.68
CA ALA A 256 -30.76 -19.60 -26.18
C ALA A 256 -29.91 -18.87 -27.23
N ALA A 257 -29.33 -17.73 -26.84
CA ALA A 257 -28.48 -16.94 -27.71
C ALA A 257 -27.24 -17.76 -28.14
N PRO A 258 -26.77 -17.64 -29.39
CA PRO A 258 -25.55 -18.30 -29.83
C PRO A 258 -24.37 -17.78 -29.00
N ARG A 259 -23.54 -18.68 -28.47
CA ARG A 259 -22.27 -18.33 -27.79
C ARG A 259 -21.41 -17.50 -28.75
N LYS A 260 -21.22 -16.21 -28.46
CA LYS A 260 -20.28 -15.35 -29.17
C LYS A 260 -18.88 -15.94 -29.08
N GLU A 261 -18.11 -15.86 -30.17
CA GLU A 261 -16.69 -16.23 -30.11
C GLU A 261 -15.94 -15.34 -29.10
N PRO A 262 -14.98 -15.89 -28.35
CA PRO A 262 -14.22 -15.13 -27.37
C PRO A 262 -13.46 -13.99 -28.05
N ALA A 263 -13.52 -12.79 -27.46
CA ALA A 263 -12.92 -11.58 -28.04
C ALA A 263 -11.40 -11.68 -28.23
N PHE A 264 -10.72 -12.50 -27.42
CA PHE A 264 -9.28 -12.75 -27.54
C PHE A 264 -8.95 -14.24 -27.42
N ARG A 265 -7.91 -14.67 -28.14
CA ARG A 265 -7.38 -16.04 -28.10
C ARG A 265 -6.07 -16.09 -27.32
N LYS A 266 -5.80 -17.21 -26.66
CA LYS A 266 -4.50 -17.47 -26.01
C LYS A 266 -3.36 -17.33 -27.04
N ASN A 267 -2.27 -16.71 -26.63
CA ASN A 267 -1.09 -16.32 -27.41
C ASN A 267 -1.31 -15.23 -28.48
N GLN A 268 -2.51 -14.67 -28.62
CA GLN A 268 -2.76 -13.57 -29.54
C GLN A 268 -1.92 -12.34 -29.18
N ARG A 269 -1.33 -11.68 -30.19
CA ARG A 269 -0.58 -10.43 -30.01
C ARG A 269 -1.58 -9.28 -29.90
N VAL A 270 -1.40 -8.45 -28.88
CA VAL A 270 -2.24 -7.29 -28.61
C VAL A 270 -1.39 -6.06 -28.35
N GLN A 271 -1.93 -4.88 -28.63
CA GLN A 271 -1.34 -3.58 -28.33
C GLN A 271 -2.22 -2.87 -27.30
N HIS A 272 -1.61 -2.39 -26.22
CA HIS A 272 -2.25 -1.52 -25.24
C HIS A 272 -1.69 -0.10 -25.35
N PRO A 273 -2.52 0.96 -25.27
CA PRO A 273 -2.06 2.35 -25.37
C PRO A 273 -0.97 2.71 -24.35
N LYS A 274 -1.12 2.24 -23.10
CA LYS A 274 -0.20 2.51 -21.99
C LYS A 274 0.95 1.49 -21.84
N PHE A 275 0.70 0.22 -22.13
CA PHE A 275 1.63 -0.87 -21.77
C PHE A 275 2.39 -1.45 -22.96
N GLY A 276 2.11 -0.95 -24.17
CA GLY A 276 2.80 -1.38 -25.38
C GLY A 276 2.28 -2.72 -25.90
N ARG A 277 3.15 -3.45 -26.61
CA ARG A 277 2.84 -4.76 -27.19
C ARG A 277 2.88 -5.84 -26.13
N GLY A 278 1.92 -6.76 -26.18
CA GLY A 278 1.85 -7.93 -25.30
C GLY A 278 1.28 -9.16 -25.99
N ARG A 279 1.29 -10.28 -25.28
CA ARG A 279 0.66 -11.54 -25.68
C ARG A 279 -0.39 -11.92 -24.65
N VAL A 280 -1.57 -12.29 -25.14
CA VAL A 280 -2.66 -12.81 -24.30
C VAL A 280 -2.24 -14.15 -23.70
N GLU A 281 -2.14 -14.25 -22.39
CA GLU A 281 -1.87 -15.51 -21.68
C GLU A 281 -3.15 -16.28 -21.42
N GLN A 282 -4.23 -15.56 -21.10
CA GLN A 282 -5.53 -16.11 -20.75
C GLN A 282 -6.63 -15.12 -21.12
N PHE A 283 -7.74 -15.64 -21.64
CA PHE A 283 -8.99 -14.89 -21.81
C PHE A 283 -10.08 -15.67 -21.09
N ILE A 284 -10.86 -14.98 -20.27
CA ILE A 284 -11.93 -15.54 -19.45
C ILE A 284 -13.21 -14.82 -19.85
N ASP A 285 -14.13 -15.56 -20.44
CA ASP A 285 -15.38 -15.00 -20.94
C ASP A 285 -16.42 -14.95 -19.80
N LEU A 286 -16.71 -13.73 -19.34
CA LEU A 286 -17.71 -13.43 -18.31
C LEU A 286 -18.79 -12.48 -18.87
N GLY A 287 -18.99 -12.46 -20.19
CA GLY A 287 -19.93 -11.56 -20.84
C GLY A 287 -19.43 -10.11 -20.91
N THR A 288 -20.09 -9.19 -20.21
CA THR A 288 -19.69 -7.76 -20.15
C THR A 288 -18.37 -7.55 -19.41
N ASP A 289 -18.07 -8.43 -18.46
CA ASP A 289 -16.90 -8.35 -17.58
C ASP A 289 -15.82 -9.38 -17.94
N SER A 290 -15.77 -9.81 -19.21
CA SER A 290 -14.72 -10.71 -19.69
C SER A 290 -13.34 -10.13 -19.40
N ILE A 291 -12.41 -10.99 -18.99
CA ILE A 291 -11.08 -10.60 -18.53
C ILE A 291 -10.02 -11.15 -19.47
N VAL A 292 -9.00 -10.34 -19.69
CA VAL A 292 -7.87 -10.66 -20.55
C VAL A 292 -6.57 -10.45 -19.77
N VAL A 293 -5.81 -11.52 -19.62
CA VAL A 293 -4.48 -11.52 -18.99
C VAL A 293 -3.45 -11.39 -20.10
N VAL A 294 -2.63 -10.35 -20.06
CA VAL A 294 -1.66 -10.02 -21.11
C VAL A 294 -0.27 -9.89 -20.49
N ARG A 295 0.70 -10.63 -21.06
CA ARG A 295 2.13 -10.42 -20.79
C ARG A 295 2.68 -9.36 -21.74
N PHE A 296 3.07 -8.21 -21.21
CA PHE A 296 3.64 -7.12 -21.99
C PHE A 296 5.15 -7.27 -22.17
N GLY A 297 5.69 -6.76 -23.28
CA GLY A 297 7.12 -6.83 -23.61
C GLY A 297 8.03 -6.12 -22.60
N SER A 298 7.47 -5.24 -21.75
CA SER A 298 8.14 -4.61 -20.61
C SER A 298 8.38 -5.56 -19.42
N GLY A 299 7.97 -6.83 -19.52
CA GLY A 299 8.25 -7.88 -18.53
C GLY A 299 7.15 -8.09 -17.49
N GLY A 300 6.07 -7.30 -17.52
CA GLY A 300 4.93 -7.44 -16.60
C GLY A 300 3.72 -8.13 -17.21
N THR A 301 3.11 -9.07 -16.48
CA THR A 301 1.75 -9.55 -16.76
C THR A 301 0.72 -8.60 -16.14
N LYS A 302 -0.33 -8.27 -16.90
CA LYS A 302 -1.48 -7.48 -16.41
C LYS A 302 -2.78 -8.23 -16.68
N THR A 303 -3.65 -8.22 -15.70
CA THR A 303 -5.04 -8.69 -15.80
C THR A 303 -5.92 -7.47 -16.03
N LEU A 304 -6.66 -7.45 -17.14
CA LEU A 304 -7.44 -6.31 -17.57
C LEU A 304 -8.90 -6.74 -17.84
N LEU A 305 -9.87 -5.89 -17.47
CA LEU A 305 -11.25 -6.04 -17.92
C LEU A 305 -11.33 -5.68 -19.41
N SER A 306 -11.77 -6.62 -20.24
CA SER A 306 -11.79 -6.51 -21.70
C SER A 306 -12.45 -5.23 -22.19
N ARG A 307 -13.58 -4.83 -21.58
CA ARG A 307 -14.32 -3.59 -21.92
C ARG A 307 -13.54 -2.30 -21.67
N TYR A 308 -12.60 -2.29 -20.73
CA TYR A 308 -11.78 -1.11 -20.39
C TYR A 308 -10.34 -1.20 -20.90
N ALA A 309 -9.89 -2.39 -21.29
CA ALA A 309 -8.51 -2.66 -21.65
C ALA A 309 -8.05 -1.96 -22.94
N LYS A 310 -8.99 -1.52 -23.80
CA LYS A 310 -8.70 -0.87 -25.11
C LYS A 310 -7.58 -1.60 -25.88
N LEU A 311 -7.62 -2.94 -25.87
CA LEU A 311 -6.63 -3.76 -26.53
C LEU A 311 -6.96 -3.89 -28.01
N GLU A 312 -5.97 -3.61 -28.85
CA GLU A 312 -6.08 -3.82 -30.29
C GLU A 312 -5.34 -5.09 -30.69
N ALA A 313 -5.99 -5.96 -31.46
CA ALA A 313 -5.33 -7.13 -32.03
C ALA A 313 -4.27 -6.67 -33.04
N VAL A 314 -3.05 -7.17 -32.89
CA VAL A 314 -1.95 -6.90 -33.83
C VAL A 314 -1.83 -8.12 -34.73
N ALA A 315 -1.97 -7.93 -36.04
CA ALA A 315 -1.68 -8.97 -37.03
C ALA A 315 -0.19 -9.39 -36.91
N ASP A 316 0.11 -10.64 -37.25
CA ASP A 316 1.46 -11.20 -37.13
C ASP A 316 2.53 -10.40 -37.90
#